data_AF-A0A7S2TJV0-F1
#
_entry.id   AF-A0A7S2TJV0-F1
#
_cell.length_a   1.000
_cell.length_b   1.000
_cell.length_c   1.000
_cell.angle_alpha   90.00
_cell.angle_beta   90.00
_cell.angle_gamma   90.00
#
_symmetry.space_group_name_H-M   'P 1'
#
loop_
_entity.id
_entity.type
_entity.pdbx_description
1 polymer ?
#
loop_
_entity_poly.entity_id
_entity_poly.type
_entity_poly.pdbx_seq_one_letter_code
_entity_poly.pdbx_strand_id
1 'polypeptide(L)'
;MGTAVGPSLAEKAQEMGLKFILVSFDDLFGVSRSKLIPTRVAAEAEESGAGFAGFAAHFDMSPADPDMLAMPDADTLVRLPWAKDMGWVASNLEIRGQEFQQGPRNVLRKLLGDLSESRGWTLKTGVECEFFLISPDASTLADMR
;
A
#
# COMPACT_ATOMS: atom_id res chain seq x y z
N MET A 1 -6.39 -22.68 -15.39
CA MET A 1 -5.23 -23.19 -14.62
C MET A 1 -5.33 -22.54 -13.25
N GLY A 2 -5.48 -23.33 -12.18
CA GLY A 2 -5.56 -22.77 -10.83
C GLY A 2 -4.27 -22.03 -10.51
N THR A 3 -4.35 -20.74 -10.25
CA THR A 3 -3.22 -19.97 -9.73
C THR A 3 -2.84 -20.57 -8.40
N ALA A 4 -1.60 -21.04 -8.26
CA ALA A 4 -1.09 -21.41 -6.95
C ALA A 4 -1.25 -20.18 -6.04
N VAL A 5 -2.06 -20.30 -5.01
CA VAL A 5 -2.22 -19.24 -4.00
C VAL A 5 -0.87 -19.17 -3.29
N GLY A 6 -0.17 -18.04 -3.46
CA GLY A 6 1.08 -17.78 -2.73
C GLY A 6 0.83 -17.77 -1.22
N PRO A 7 1.88 -17.74 -0.39
CA PRO A 7 1.70 -17.73 1.05
C PRO A 7 0.94 -16.47 1.49
N SER A 8 0.01 -16.64 2.41
CA SER A 8 -0.84 -15.59 2.99
C SER A 8 -0.01 -14.52 3.71
N LEU A 9 -0.61 -13.36 3.97
CA LEU A 9 0.00 -12.29 4.74
C LEU A 9 0.42 -12.78 6.13
N ALA A 10 -0.41 -13.60 6.78
CA ALA A 10 -0.14 -14.15 8.09
C ALA A 10 1.07 -15.11 8.09
N GLU A 11 1.15 -16.02 7.12
CA GLU A 11 2.27 -16.96 6.96
C GLU A 11 3.57 -16.21 6.70
N LYS A 12 3.58 -15.26 5.74
CA LYS A 12 4.76 -14.45 5.45
C LYS A 12 5.22 -13.64 6.67
N ALA A 13 4.28 -13.03 7.40
CA ALA A 13 4.61 -12.26 8.59
C ALA A 13 5.20 -13.14 9.71
N GLN A 14 4.70 -14.37 9.86
CA GLN A 14 5.23 -15.36 10.81
C GLN A 14 6.65 -15.81 10.42
N GLU A 15 6.87 -16.16 9.15
CA GLU A 15 8.19 -16.56 8.63
C GLU A 15 9.22 -15.45 8.82
N MET A 16 8.81 -14.20 8.62
CA MET A 16 9.64 -13.02 8.88
C MET A 16 9.79 -12.70 10.38
N GLY A 17 9.04 -13.32 11.29
CA GLY A 17 9.08 -13.00 12.71
C GLY A 17 8.64 -11.57 13.02
N LEU A 18 7.66 -11.05 12.28
CA LEU A 18 7.09 -9.72 12.50
C LEU A 18 6.12 -9.73 13.68
N LYS A 19 6.05 -8.61 14.39
CA LYS A 19 5.06 -8.35 15.45
C LYS A 19 3.95 -7.43 14.97
N PHE A 20 4.29 -6.51 14.07
CA PHE A 20 3.34 -5.53 13.51
C PHE A 20 3.48 -5.38 12.00
N ILE A 21 2.39 -4.96 11.36
CA ILE A 21 2.33 -4.67 9.93
C ILE A 21 1.69 -3.29 9.75
N LEU A 22 2.31 -2.46 8.91
CA LEU A 22 1.71 -1.23 8.36
C LEU A 22 0.94 -1.59 7.10
N VAL A 23 -0.38 -1.74 7.22
CA VAL A 23 -1.29 -1.88 6.07
C VAL A 23 -1.45 -0.50 5.45
N SER A 24 -0.91 -0.31 4.24
CA SER A 24 -0.66 1.01 3.68
C SER A 24 -1.22 1.20 2.28
N PHE A 25 -1.59 2.43 1.97
CA PHE A 25 -1.99 2.89 0.64
C PHE A 25 -1.53 4.34 0.43
N ASP A 26 -1.45 4.78 -0.82
CA ASP A 26 -1.14 6.17 -1.15
C ASP A 26 -2.41 6.89 -1.66
N ASP A 27 -2.61 8.13 -1.25
CA ASP A 27 -3.74 8.96 -1.72
C ASP A 27 -3.39 9.75 -2.99
N LEU A 28 -4.33 10.54 -3.53
CA LEU A 28 -4.14 11.25 -4.80
C LEU A 28 -2.99 12.27 -4.76
N PHE A 29 -2.53 12.67 -3.58
CA PHE A 29 -1.44 13.63 -3.41
C PHE A 29 -0.10 12.91 -3.17
N GLY A 30 -0.08 11.58 -3.26
CA GLY A 30 1.10 10.76 -2.99
C GLY A 30 1.42 10.62 -1.51
N VAL A 31 0.51 11.00 -0.60
CA VAL A 31 0.74 10.82 0.83
C VAL A 31 0.48 9.37 1.20
N SER A 32 1.48 8.73 1.79
CA SER A 32 1.32 7.37 2.30
C SER A 32 0.52 7.36 3.61
N ARG A 33 -0.55 6.58 3.62
CA ARG A 33 -1.48 6.39 4.73
C ARG A 33 -1.37 4.96 5.21
N SER A 34 -1.35 4.75 6.53
CA SER A 34 -1.18 3.42 7.09
C SER A 34 -2.02 3.19 8.34
N LYS A 35 -2.34 1.92 8.59
CA LYS A 35 -2.82 1.42 9.88
C LYS A 35 -1.83 0.39 10.40
N LEU A 36 -1.37 0.59 11.63
CA LEU A 36 -0.54 -0.37 12.33
C LEU A 36 -1.42 -1.46 12.93
N ILE A 37 -1.22 -2.71 12.52
CA ILE A 37 -1.93 -3.86 13.06
C ILE A 37 -0.94 -4.85 13.69
N PRO A 38 -1.33 -5.58 14.76
CA PRO A 38 -0.53 -6.71 15.23
C PRO A 38 -0.67 -7.89 14.26
N THR A 39 0.37 -8.71 14.08
CA THR A 39 0.36 -9.84 13.14
C THR A 39 -0.72 -10.88 13.43
N ARG A 40 -1.19 -10.97 14.69
CA ARG A 40 -2.30 -11.87 15.08
C ARG A 40 -3.62 -11.61 14.34
N VAL A 41 -3.81 -10.42 13.75
CA VAL A 41 -4.99 -10.08 12.93
C VAL A 41 -4.67 -9.98 11.45
N ALA A 42 -3.50 -10.45 10.99
CA ALA A 42 -3.10 -10.33 9.60
C ALA A 42 -4.03 -11.09 8.65
N ALA A 43 -4.48 -12.30 9.01
CA ALA A 43 -5.41 -13.08 8.21
C ALA A 43 -6.78 -12.38 8.07
N GLU A 44 -7.30 -11.82 9.18
CA GLU A 44 -8.53 -11.02 9.15
C GLU A 44 -8.35 -9.77 8.27
N ALA A 45 -7.24 -9.05 8.41
CA ALA A 45 -6.96 -7.87 7.60
C ALA A 45 -6.81 -8.19 6.10
N GLU A 46 -6.31 -9.37 5.75
CA GLU A 46 -6.20 -9.85 4.36
C GLU A 46 -7.58 -10.19 3.77
N GLU A 47 -8.47 -10.77 4.58
CA GLU A 47 -9.84 -11.12 4.15
C GLU A 47 -10.79 -9.91 4.11
N SER A 48 -10.77 -9.07 5.15
CA SER A 48 -11.75 -7.99 5.33
C SER A 48 -11.21 -6.58 5.07
N GLY A 49 -9.91 -6.44 4.87
CA GLY A 49 -9.24 -5.15 4.74
C GLY A 49 -9.14 -4.38 6.06
N ALA A 50 -8.29 -3.35 6.06
CA ALA A 50 -8.20 -2.36 7.13
C ALA A 50 -9.10 -1.15 6.80
N GLY A 51 -10.07 -0.84 7.67
CA GLY A 51 -10.99 0.29 7.45
C GLY A 51 -10.37 1.68 7.64
N PHE A 52 -10.69 2.61 6.75
CA PHE A 52 -10.34 4.02 6.82
C PHE A 52 -11.54 4.89 6.39
N ALA A 53 -11.76 6.00 7.08
CA ALA A 53 -12.65 7.04 6.57
C ALA A 53 -11.96 7.74 5.39
N GLY A 54 -12.38 7.44 4.15
CA GLY A 54 -11.70 7.91 2.93
C GLY A 54 -11.62 9.43 2.81
N PHE A 55 -12.63 10.15 3.31
CA PHE A 55 -12.65 11.63 3.40
C PHE A 55 -11.49 12.23 4.21
N ALA A 56 -10.90 11.48 5.15
CA ALA A 56 -9.77 11.96 5.94
C ALA A 56 -8.42 11.85 5.22
N ALA A 57 -8.40 11.26 4.01
CA ALA A 57 -7.27 11.25 3.09
C ALA A 57 -7.53 12.22 1.92
N HIS A 58 -6.57 12.36 0.99
CA HIS A 58 -6.77 13.18 -0.20
C HIS A 58 -7.54 12.42 -1.28
N PHE A 59 -8.79 12.04 -0.97
CA PHE A 59 -9.76 11.54 -1.93
C PHE A 59 -10.95 12.49 -2.01
N ASP A 60 -11.61 12.53 -3.16
CA ASP A 60 -12.85 13.28 -3.33
C ASP A 60 -14.02 12.45 -2.77
N MET A 61 -14.16 12.50 -1.45
CA MET A 61 -15.17 11.80 -0.66
C MET A 61 -15.78 12.75 0.38
N SER A 62 -16.93 12.40 0.91
CA SER A 62 -17.65 13.11 1.97
C SER A 62 -17.47 12.42 3.34
N PRO A 63 -17.56 13.14 4.47
CA PRO A 63 -17.61 12.52 5.79
C PRO A 63 -18.75 11.51 5.99
N ALA A 64 -19.80 11.60 5.16
CA ALA A 64 -20.96 10.71 5.21
C ALA A 64 -20.80 9.44 4.34
N ASP A 65 -19.72 9.37 3.54
CA ASP A 65 -19.44 8.19 2.76
C ASP A 65 -19.05 7.01 3.66
N PRO A 66 -19.32 5.77 3.23
CA PRO A 66 -18.87 4.60 3.96
C PRO A 66 -17.35 4.54 4.06
N ASP A 67 -16.87 3.80 5.06
CA ASP A 67 -15.45 3.46 5.17
C ASP A 67 -14.96 2.76 3.90
N MET A 68 -13.75 3.14 3.52
CA MET A 68 -12.94 2.46 2.53
C MET A 68 -12.13 1.36 3.22
N LEU A 69 -11.93 0.25 2.54
CA LEU A 69 -11.12 -0.87 3.00
C LEU A 69 -9.79 -0.88 2.24
N ALA A 70 -8.69 -0.85 2.97
CA ALA A 70 -7.36 -1.12 2.41
C ALA A 70 -7.12 -2.63 2.48
N MET A 71 -7.21 -3.29 1.33
CA MET A 71 -7.01 -4.72 1.13
C MET A 71 -5.51 -5.01 0.91
N PRO A 72 -4.77 -5.54 1.90
CA PRO A 72 -3.33 -5.73 1.80
C PRO A 72 -2.99 -6.78 0.73
N ASP A 73 -1.98 -6.48 -0.08
CA ASP A 73 -1.42 -7.41 -1.05
C ASP A 73 -0.21 -8.12 -0.45
N ALA A 74 -0.40 -9.38 -0.03
CA ALA A 74 0.62 -10.16 0.65
C ALA A 74 1.93 -10.28 -0.14
N ASP A 75 1.91 -10.20 -1.48
CA ASP A 75 3.13 -10.27 -2.31
C ASP A 75 4.00 -9.02 -2.20
N THR A 76 3.46 -7.94 -1.64
CA THR A 76 4.18 -6.69 -1.41
C THR A 76 4.72 -6.53 0.01
N LEU A 77 4.54 -7.54 0.89
CA LEU A 77 5.02 -7.48 2.26
C LEU A 77 6.55 -7.37 2.29
N VAL A 78 7.06 -6.34 2.96
CA VAL A 78 8.49 -6.13 3.20
C VAL A 78 8.75 -5.85 4.67
N ARG A 79 9.88 -6.35 5.20
CA ARG A 79 10.37 -5.98 6.54
C ARG A 79 10.99 -4.58 6.47
N LEU A 80 10.68 -3.72 7.43
CA LEU A 80 11.38 -2.45 7.58
C LEU A 80 12.85 -2.69 8.02
N PRO A 81 13.86 -2.24 7.26
CA PRO A 81 15.27 -2.51 7.59
C PRO A 81 15.71 -1.96 8.95
N TRP A 82 15.13 -0.83 9.38
CA TRP A 82 15.43 -0.15 10.64
C TRP A 82 14.56 -0.59 11.82
N ALA A 83 13.45 -1.32 11.58
CA ALA A 83 12.51 -1.80 12.58
C ALA A 83 12.16 -3.26 12.30
N LYS A 84 13.03 -4.18 12.73
CA LYS A 84 13.03 -5.58 12.27
C LYS A 84 11.77 -6.36 12.66
N ASP A 85 11.03 -5.93 13.66
CA ASP A 85 9.76 -6.53 14.08
C ASP A 85 8.53 -5.90 13.38
N MET A 86 8.74 -5.02 12.41
CA MET A 86 7.70 -4.36 11.64
C MET A 86 7.78 -4.71 10.15
N GLY A 87 6.62 -4.97 9.57
CA GLY A 87 6.42 -5.06 8.12
C GLY A 87 5.65 -3.87 7.58
N TRP A 88 5.78 -3.65 6.28
CA TRP A 88 4.95 -2.75 5.48
C TRP A 88 4.37 -3.53 4.31
N VAL A 89 3.09 -3.30 4.01
CA VAL A 89 2.39 -3.96 2.90
C VAL A 89 1.56 -2.92 2.14
N ALA A 90 1.65 -2.95 0.82
CA ALA A 90 0.83 -2.13 -0.06
C ALA A 90 -0.59 -2.71 -0.14
N SER A 91 -1.59 -1.87 -0.33
CA SER A 91 -2.99 -2.28 -0.36
C SER A 91 -3.70 -1.79 -1.62
N ASN A 92 -4.65 -2.59 -2.11
CA ASN A 92 -5.70 -2.09 -3.00
C ASN A 92 -6.82 -1.48 -2.17
N LEU A 93 -7.56 -0.55 -2.75
CA LEU A 93 -8.65 0.13 -2.05
C LEU A 93 -10.00 -0.39 -2.53
N GLU A 94 -10.91 -0.63 -1.61
CA GLU A 94 -12.27 -1.05 -1.91
C GLU A 94 -13.31 -0.22 -1.16
N ILE A 95 -14.48 -0.06 -1.76
CA ILE A 95 -15.68 0.44 -1.09
C ILE A 95 -16.81 -0.54 -1.42
N ARG A 96 -17.45 -1.11 -0.40
CA ARG A 96 -18.55 -2.08 -0.54
C ARG A 96 -18.19 -3.28 -1.44
N GLY A 97 -16.98 -3.80 -1.29
CA GLY A 97 -16.49 -4.96 -2.06
C GLY A 97 -16.21 -4.68 -3.54
N GLN A 98 -16.09 -3.41 -3.91
CA GLN A 98 -15.76 -2.98 -5.27
C GLN A 98 -14.49 -2.14 -5.24
N GLU A 99 -13.64 -2.29 -6.26
CA GLU A 99 -12.41 -1.50 -6.38
C GLU A 99 -12.72 0.00 -6.40
N PHE A 100 -12.06 0.74 -5.51
CA PHE A 100 -12.20 2.18 -5.42
C PHE A 100 -11.45 2.88 -6.57
N GLN A 101 -12.20 3.55 -7.44
CA GLN A 101 -11.69 4.09 -8.71
C GLN A 101 -10.73 5.28 -8.54
N GLN A 102 -10.70 5.94 -7.39
CA GLN A 102 -9.74 7.02 -7.12
C GLN A 102 -8.41 6.48 -6.54
N GLY A 103 -8.33 5.20 -6.17
CA GLY A 103 -7.11 4.63 -5.60
C GLY A 103 -5.98 4.59 -6.62
N PRO A 104 -4.84 5.29 -6.41
CA PRO A 104 -3.76 5.36 -7.39
C PRO A 104 -3.23 3.99 -7.81
N ARG A 105 -3.07 3.07 -6.85
CA ARG A 105 -2.65 1.68 -7.11
C ARG A 105 -3.68 0.92 -7.95
N ASN A 106 -4.97 1.09 -7.67
CA ASN A 106 -6.05 0.45 -8.41
C ASN A 106 -6.08 0.94 -9.87
N VAL A 107 -5.96 2.26 -10.08
CA VAL A 107 -5.89 2.87 -11.41
C VAL A 107 -4.70 2.32 -12.19
N LEU A 108 -3.51 2.27 -11.58
CA LEU A 108 -2.32 1.69 -12.22
C LEU A 108 -2.55 0.23 -12.61
N ARG A 109 -3.07 -0.60 -11.69
CA ARG A 109 -3.37 -2.02 -11.98
C ARG A 109 -4.33 -2.19 -13.15
N LYS A 110 -5.41 -1.41 -13.19
CA LYS A 110 -6.38 -1.43 -14.29
C LYS A 110 -5.71 -1.11 -15.63
N LEU A 111 -4.93 -0.02 -15.69
CA LEU A 111 -4.24 0.38 -16.92
C LEU A 111 -3.20 -0.66 -17.39
N LEU A 112 -2.49 -1.30 -16.46
CA LEU A 112 -1.56 -2.39 -16.77
C LEU A 112 -2.30 -3.63 -17.31
N GLY A 113 -3.46 -3.96 -16.73
CA GLY A 113 -4.35 -5.02 -17.23
C GLY A 113 -4.82 -4.72 -18.66
N ASP A 114 -5.39 -3.54 -18.89
CA ASP A 114 -5.88 -3.09 -20.20
C ASP A 114 -4.76 -3.14 -21.27
N LEU A 115 -3.53 -2.73 -20.91
CA LEU A 115 -2.37 -2.79 -21.80
C LEU A 115 -1.99 -4.23 -22.15
N SER A 116 -1.98 -5.12 -21.16
CA SER A 116 -1.68 -6.54 -21.36
C SER A 116 -2.74 -7.21 -22.23
N GLU A 117 -4.02 -6.97 -21.97
CA GLU A 117 -5.13 -7.59 -22.71
C GLU A 117 -5.23 -7.07 -24.15
N SER A 118 -5.10 -5.76 -24.34
CA SER A 118 -5.30 -5.14 -25.66
C SER A 118 -4.09 -5.24 -26.59
N ARG A 119 -2.86 -5.33 -26.04
CA ARG A 119 -1.60 -5.31 -26.83
C ARG A 119 -0.69 -6.50 -26.58
N GLY A 120 -0.92 -7.29 -25.53
CA GLY A 120 0.02 -8.33 -25.09
C GLY A 120 1.33 -7.74 -24.55
N TRP A 121 1.31 -6.50 -24.07
CA TRP A 121 2.51 -5.78 -23.62
C TRP A 121 2.64 -5.75 -22.10
N THR A 122 3.89 -5.75 -21.62
CA THR A 122 4.22 -5.56 -20.22
C THR A 122 5.05 -4.29 -20.06
N LEU A 123 4.54 -3.30 -19.33
CA LEU A 123 5.31 -2.11 -18.98
C LEU A 123 6.36 -2.47 -17.94
N LYS A 124 7.60 -2.01 -18.17
CA LYS A 124 8.69 -2.01 -17.19
C LYS A 124 9.27 -0.60 -17.13
N THR A 125 9.50 -0.10 -15.92
CA THR A 125 10.04 1.25 -15.70
C THR A 125 11.03 1.25 -14.55
N GLY A 126 11.96 2.20 -14.58
CA GLY A 126 12.86 2.53 -13.47
C GLY A 126 12.63 3.99 -13.07
N VAL A 127 12.85 4.30 -11.79
CA VAL A 127 12.71 5.66 -11.27
C VAL A 127 14.04 6.11 -10.67
N GLU A 128 14.43 7.35 -10.96
CA GLU A 128 15.60 8.01 -10.38
C GLU A 128 15.10 9.07 -9.38
N CYS A 129 14.92 8.64 -8.14
CA CYS A 129 14.37 9.48 -7.07
C CYS A 129 15.45 10.36 -6.46
N GLU A 130 15.79 11.47 -7.11
CA GLU A 130 16.65 12.50 -6.52
C GLU A 130 15.99 13.08 -5.25
N PHE A 131 16.80 13.37 -4.23
CA PHE A 131 16.34 13.99 -2.99
C PHE A 131 17.44 14.87 -2.37
N PHE A 132 17.03 15.82 -1.54
CA PHE A 132 17.94 16.67 -0.77
C PHE A 132 18.03 16.21 0.67
N LEU A 133 19.23 16.29 1.25
CA LEU A 133 19.42 16.24 2.70
C LEU A 133 19.42 17.67 3.24
N ILE A 134 18.56 17.97 4.21
CA ILE A 134 18.35 19.30 4.77
C ILE A 134 18.37 19.27 6.30
N SER A 135 18.56 20.42 6.93
CA SER A 135 18.33 20.57 8.38
C SER A 135 16.87 20.22 8.74
N PRO A 136 16.59 19.76 9.98
CA PRO A 136 15.24 19.40 10.38
C PRO A 136 14.20 20.53 10.23
N ASP A 137 14.63 21.79 10.34
CA ASP A 137 13.81 23.00 10.15
C ASP A 137 13.77 23.50 8.68
N ALA A 138 14.38 22.75 7.76
CA ALA A 138 14.54 23.08 6.35
C ALA A 138 15.26 24.40 6.02
N SER A 139 15.96 25.00 6.99
CA SER A 139 16.67 26.27 6.79
C SER A 139 17.97 26.15 6.00
N THR A 140 18.60 24.96 5.98
CA THR A 140 19.92 24.75 5.35
C THR A 140 20.00 23.41 4.62
N LEU A 141 20.83 23.36 3.57
CA LEU A 141 21.24 22.11 2.93
C LEU A 141 22.34 21.44 3.76
N ALA A 142 22.32 20.10 3.83
CA ALA A 142 23.33 19.34 4.59
C ALA A 142 24.72 19.37 3.94
N ASP A 143 24.80 19.66 2.63
CA ASP A 143 26.04 19.87 1.89
C ASP A 143 26.23 21.37 1.61
N MET A 144 27.20 21.99 2.29
CA MET A 144 27.53 23.42 2.19
C MET A 144 28.67 23.70 1.19
N ARG A 145 28.78 22.89 0.14
CA ARG A 145 29.79 23.06 -0.93
C ARG A 145 29.94 24.51 -1.40
#